data_AF-A0A2E0C613-F1
#
_entry.id   AF-A0A2E0C613-F1
#
_cell.length_a   1.000
_cell.length_b   1.000
_cell.length_c   1.000
_cell.angle_alpha   90.00
_cell.angle_beta   90.00
_cell.angle_gamma   90.00
#
_symmetry.space_group_name_H-M   'P 1'
#
loop_
_entity.id
_entity.type
_entity.pdbx_description
1 polymer ?
#
loop_
_entity_poly.entity_id
_entity_poly.type
_entity_poly.pdbx_seq_one_letter_code
_entity_poly.pdbx_strand_id
1 'polypeptide(L)'
;MKNLNRISQEKFDSLNKDEKDLLLIYYNAHEKEYKLSKSLTKSRKKTKKIKERLNNIQVKKKEIIKKIKSINKSLFTSSTIVCDKRWNSYICIFKNSESQKSLYLGNHKSIIQALAPFYSKEEFKESQEFLKKELKKIISTVQDKLIKYNDNNEITFKKNKLKSIVELYAESGKWDYWSIED
;
A
#
# COMPACT_ATOMS: atom_id res chain seq x y z
N MET A 1 -31.76 -32.54 -17.65
CA MET A 1 -32.59 -32.50 -18.87
C MET A 1 -32.43 -33.83 -19.59
N LYS A 2 -33.53 -34.52 -19.89
CA LYS A 2 -33.51 -35.81 -20.63
C LYS A 2 -32.99 -35.54 -22.04
N ASN A 3 -32.00 -36.32 -22.50
CA ASN A 3 -31.65 -36.35 -23.92
C ASN A 3 -32.89 -36.83 -24.69
N LEU A 4 -33.47 -35.97 -25.53
CA LEU A 4 -34.44 -36.41 -26.52
C LEU A 4 -33.67 -37.24 -27.55
N ASN A 5 -33.87 -38.55 -27.54
CA ASN A 5 -33.29 -39.45 -28.53
C ASN A 5 -33.75 -39.00 -29.93
N ARG A 6 -32.85 -39.06 -30.92
CA ARG A 6 -33.22 -38.81 -32.32
C ARG A 6 -34.40 -39.71 -32.68
N ILE A 7 -35.43 -39.13 -33.30
CA ILE A 7 -36.57 -39.91 -33.79
C ILE A 7 -36.10 -40.85 -34.91
N SER A 8 -36.79 -41.97 -35.10
CA SER A 8 -36.48 -42.92 -36.18
C SER A 8 -36.69 -42.26 -37.55
N GLN A 9 -35.95 -42.73 -38.56
CA GLN A 9 -36.02 -42.18 -39.92
C GLN A 9 -37.44 -42.25 -40.49
N GLU A 10 -38.15 -43.38 -40.28
CA GLU A 10 -39.55 -43.55 -40.68
C GLU A 10 -40.48 -42.49 -40.09
N LYS A 11 -40.28 -42.13 -38.82
CA LYS A 11 -41.07 -41.08 -38.14
C LYS A 11 -40.67 -39.68 -38.59
N PHE A 12 -39.41 -39.47 -38.96
CA PHE A 12 -38.96 -38.21 -39.53
C PHE A 12 -39.57 -38.01 -40.92
N ASP A 13 -39.59 -39.06 -41.74
CA ASP A 13 -40.09 -39.00 -43.12
C ASP A 13 -41.60 -38.76 -43.18
N SER A 14 -42.36 -39.23 -42.19
CA SER A 14 -43.81 -38.99 -42.06
C SER A 14 -44.21 -37.55 -41.70
N LEU A 15 -43.26 -36.70 -41.31
CA LEU A 15 -43.53 -35.31 -40.94
C LEU A 15 -43.73 -34.40 -42.16
N ASN A 16 -44.50 -33.34 -41.97
CA ASN A 16 -44.60 -32.28 -42.98
C ASN A 16 -43.30 -31.45 -43.03
N LYS A 17 -43.18 -30.59 -44.05
CA LYS A 17 -41.95 -29.84 -44.32
C LYS A 17 -41.57 -28.90 -43.15
N ASP A 18 -42.55 -28.18 -42.61
CA ASP A 18 -42.32 -27.22 -41.52
C ASP A 18 -41.89 -27.93 -40.22
N GLU A 19 -42.48 -29.09 -39.93
CA GLU A 19 -42.09 -29.94 -38.80
C GLU A 19 -40.67 -30.48 -38.94
N LYS A 20 -40.26 -30.90 -40.16
CA LYS A 20 -38.89 -31.34 -40.45
C LYS A 20 -37.88 -30.22 -40.24
N ASP A 21 -38.19 -29.02 -40.74
CA ASP A 21 -37.32 -27.85 -40.62
C ASP A 21 -37.15 -27.43 -39.14
N LEU A 22 -38.23 -27.44 -38.35
CA LEU A 22 -38.17 -27.17 -36.91
C LEU A 22 -37.31 -28.18 -36.14
N LEU A 23 -37.44 -29.47 -36.45
CA LEU A 23 -36.63 -30.53 -35.85
C LEU A 23 -35.15 -30.39 -36.17
N LEU A 24 -34.82 -30.02 -37.41
CA LEU A 24 -33.44 -29.80 -37.83
C LEU A 24 -32.82 -28.59 -37.13
N ILE A 25 -33.57 -27.49 -37.01
CA ILE A 25 -33.18 -26.30 -36.23
C ILE A 25 -32.93 -26.68 -34.77
N TYR A 26 -33.85 -27.43 -34.17
CA TYR A 26 -33.73 -27.89 -32.79
C TYR A 26 -32.46 -28.72 -32.56
N TYR A 27 -32.22 -29.74 -33.40
CA TYR A 27 -31.02 -30.58 -33.24
C TYR A 27 -29.73 -29.79 -33.40
N ASN A 28 -29.66 -28.88 -34.36
CA ASN A 28 -28.52 -28.00 -34.55
C ASN A 28 -28.30 -27.05 -33.36
N ALA A 29 -29.38 -26.48 -32.81
CA ALA A 29 -29.32 -25.62 -31.64
C ALA A 29 -28.85 -26.40 -30.40
N HIS A 30 -29.39 -27.60 -30.17
CA HIS A 30 -29.02 -28.46 -29.05
C HIS A 30 -27.56 -28.90 -29.12
N GLU A 31 -27.04 -29.26 -30.29
CA GLU A 31 -25.64 -29.63 -30.44
C GLU A 31 -24.70 -28.44 -30.15
N LYS A 32 -25.04 -27.24 -30.64
CA LYS A 32 -24.29 -26.01 -30.35
C LYS A 32 -24.33 -25.68 -28.86
N GLU A 33 -25.50 -25.76 -28.21
CA GLU A 33 -25.66 -25.55 -26.78
C GLU A 33 -24.79 -26.52 -25.97
N TYR A 34 -24.81 -27.80 -26.30
CA TYR A 34 -24.00 -28.82 -25.63
C TYR A 34 -22.50 -28.51 -25.73
N LYS A 35 -22.01 -28.16 -26.93
CA LYS A 35 -20.62 -27.76 -27.16
C LYS A 35 -20.23 -26.54 -26.32
N LEU A 36 -21.08 -25.51 -26.29
CA LEU A 36 -20.86 -24.29 -25.51
C LEU A 36 -20.88 -24.56 -24.00
N SER A 37 -21.84 -25.36 -23.50
CA SER A 37 -21.93 -25.75 -22.09
C SER A 37 -20.67 -26.47 -21.60
N LYS A 38 -20.13 -27.38 -22.42
CA LYS A 38 -18.87 -28.07 -22.12
C LYS A 38 -17.68 -27.10 -22.06
N SER A 39 -17.63 -26.14 -22.99
CA SER A 39 -16.60 -25.08 -23.01
C SER A 39 -16.69 -24.18 -21.77
N LEU A 40 -17.89 -23.72 -21.42
CA LEU A 40 -18.17 -22.90 -20.24
C LEU A 40 -17.72 -23.61 -18.96
N THR A 41 -18.01 -24.90 -18.84
CA THR A 41 -17.60 -25.72 -17.68
C THR A 41 -16.08 -25.82 -17.56
N LYS A 42 -15.36 -25.99 -18.70
CA LYS A 42 -13.89 -25.99 -18.73
C LYS A 42 -13.31 -24.64 -18.31
N SER A 43 -13.86 -23.54 -18.83
CA SER A 43 -13.43 -22.17 -18.48
C SER A 43 -13.66 -21.88 -17.00
N ARG A 44 -14.82 -22.23 -16.45
CA ARG A 44 -15.11 -22.09 -15.00
C ARG A 44 -14.10 -22.83 -14.13
N LYS A 45 -13.72 -24.08 -14.51
CA LYS A 45 -12.67 -24.84 -13.81
C LYS A 45 -11.31 -24.14 -13.86
N LYS A 46 -10.92 -23.58 -15.01
CA LYS A 46 -9.67 -22.80 -15.15
C LYS A 46 -9.71 -21.54 -14.27
N THR A 47 -10.80 -20.79 -14.30
CA THR A 47 -10.97 -19.57 -13.47
C THR A 47 -10.88 -19.89 -11.98
N LYS A 48 -11.49 -21.00 -11.52
CA LYS A 48 -11.39 -21.43 -10.12
C LYS A 48 -9.93 -21.69 -9.71
N LYS A 49 -9.17 -22.43 -10.53
CA LYS A 49 -7.73 -22.69 -10.28
C LYS A 49 -6.90 -21.41 -10.24
N ILE A 50 -7.18 -20.45 -11.12
CA ILE A 50 -6.49 -19.15 -11.13
C ILE A 50 -6.80 -18.36 -9.86
N LYS A 51 -8.06 -18.31 -9.43
CA LYS A 51 -8.47 -17.64 -8.17
C LYS A 51 -7.78 -18.25 -6.95
N GLU A 52 -7.70 -19.58 -6.86
CA GLU A 52 -6.99 -20.28 -5.79
C GLU A 52 -5.49 -19.93 -5.77
N ARG A 53 -4.83 -19.96 -6.94
CA ARG A 53 -3.42 -19.56 -7.07
C ARG A 53 -3.19 -18.12 -6.65
N LEU A 54 -4.06 -17.21 -7.07
CA LEU A 54 -3.99 -15.79 -6.72
C LEU A 54 -4.14 -15.59 -5.21
N ASN A 55 -5.09 -16.27 -4.57
CA ASN A 55 -5.27 -16.20 -3.13
C ASN A 55 -4.02 -16.70 -2.38
N ASN A 56 -3.43 -17.81 -2.82
CA ASN A 56 -2.20 -18.34 -2.22
C ASN A 56 -1.03 -17.34 -2.33
N ILE A 57 -0.89 -16.67 -3.47
CA ILE A 57 0.12 -15.61 -3.66
C ILE A 57 -0.14 -14.43 -2.73
N GLN A 58 -1.40 -14.01 -2.58
CA GLN A 58 -1.77 -12.91 -1.68
C GLN A 58 -1.47 -13.23 -0.21
N VAL A 59 -1.72 -14.46 0.23
CA VAL A 59 -1.36 -14.93 1.58
C VAL A 59 0.16 -14.89 1.78
N LYS A 60 0.94 -15.49 0.86
CA LYS A 60 2.41 -15.44 0.91
C LYS A 60 2.95 -14.02 0.91
N LYS A 61 2.39 -13.12 0.09
CA LYS A 61 2.75 -11.69 0.08
C LYS A 61 2.55 -11.05 1.45
N LYS A 62 1.41 -11.30 2.11
CA LYS A 62 1.14 -10.77 3.46
C LYS A 62 2.14 -11.29 4.49
N GLU A 63 2.49 -12.58 4.44
CA GLU A 63 3.49 -13.17 5.33
C GLU A 63 4.88 -12.57 5.14
N ILE A 64 5.32 -12.43 3.88
CA ILE A 64 6.61 -11.82 3.54
C ILE A 64 6.65 -10.37 4.03
N ILE A 65 5.58 -9.58 3.82
CA ILE A 65 5.49 -8.20 4.31
C ILE A 65 5.63 -8.15 5.84
N LYS A 66 5.00 -9.09 6.58
CA LYS A 66 5.15 -9.16 8.04
C LYS A 66 6.60 -9.45 8.44
N LYS A 67 7.27 -10.40 7.77
CA LYS A 67 8.69 -10.71 8.02
C LYS A 67 9.60 -9.52 7.72
N ILE A 68 9.42 -8.85 6.59
CA ILE A 68 10.16 -7.62 6.24
C ILE A 68 9.97 -6.54 7.31
N LYS A 69 8.73 -6.31 7.77
CA LYS A 69 8.46 -5.34 8.84
C LYS A 69 9.18 -5.71 10.14
N SER A 70 9.22 -7.00 10.48
CA SER A 70 9.95 -7.49 11.67
C SER A 70 11.45 -7.24 11.54
N ILE A 71 12.04 -7.61 10.40
CA ILE A 71 13.47 -7.40 10.10
C ILE A 71 13.80 -5.91 10.12
N ASN A 72 12.97 -5.07 9.51
CA ASN A 72 13.20 -3.63 9.53
C ASN A 72 13.12 -3.05 10.93
N LYS A 73 12.23 -3.55 11.80
CA LYS A 73 12.14 -3.12 13.20
C LYS A 73 13.37 -3.52 14.01
N SER A 74 13.97 -4.68 13.72
CA SER A 74 15.21 -5.12 14.40
C SER A 74 16.45 -4.41 13.88
N LEU A 75 16.50 -4.09 12.58
CA LEU A 75 17.67 -3.48 11.94
C LEU A 75 17.68 -1.95 12.00
N PHE A 76 16.51 -1.31 12.00
CA PHE A 76 16.39 0.14 11.86
C PHE A 76 15.52 0.74 12.94
N THR A 77 15.96 1.89 13.46
CA THR A 77 15.08 2.77 14.24
C THR A 77 14.15 3.51 13.32
N SER A 78 12.85 3.38 13.57
CA SER A 78 11.81 4.17 12.91
C SER A 78 11.60 5.50 13.64
N SER A 79 11.40 6.59 12.89
CA SER A 79 11.03 7.91 13.41
C SER A 79 9.62 8.30 12.94
N THR A 80 8.76 8.69 13.86
CA THR A 80 7.39 9.13 13.57
C THR A 80 7.12 10.49 14.19
N ILE A 81 6.60 11.44 13.42
CA ILE A 81 6.22 12.77 13.91
C ILE A 81 4.73 12.79 14.24
N VAL A 82 4.41 13.18 15.47
CA VAL A 82 3.04 13.39 15.93
C VAL A 82 2.86 14.85 16.38
N CYS A 83 1.63 15.34 16.27
CA CYS A 83 1.27 16.65 16.81
C CYS A 83 0.23 16.44 17.91
N ASP A 84 0.56 16.86 19.12
CA ASP A 84 -0.38 16.93 20.24
C ASP A 84 -1.30 18.15 20.02
N LYS A 85 -2.58 17.88 19.80
CA LYS A 85 -3.59 18.91 19.54
C LYS A 85 -3.83 19.81 20.76
N ARG A 86 -3.66 19.32 21.99
CA ARG A 86 -3.93 20.10 23.22
C ARG A 86 -2.92 21.23 23.40
N TRP A 87 -1.67 20.94 23.06
CA TRP A 87 -0.54 21.86 23.23
C TRP A 87 -0.01 22.42 21.91
N ASN A 88 -0.66 22.08 20.80
CA ASN A 88 -0.22 22.36 19.42
C ASN A 88 1.29 22.17 19.25
N SER A 89 1.78 21.00 19.70
CA SER A 89 3.20 20.71 19.85
C SER A 89 3.61 19.43 19.14
N TYR A 90 4.83 19.42 18.62
CA TYR A 90 5.35 18.34 17.79
C TYR A 90 6.30 17.47 18.61
N ILE A 91 6.13 16.15 18.46
CA ILE A 91 6.93 15.13 19.14
C ILE A 91 7.41 14.15 18.08
N CYS A 92 8.70 13.83 18.10
CA CYS A 92 9.26 12.73 17.33
C CYS A 92 9.37 11.49 18.22
N ILE A 93 8.79 10.38 17.78
CA ILE A 93 8.88 9.09 18.45
C ILE A 93 9.87 8.23 17.67
N PHE A 94 10.96 7.84 18.33
CA PHE A 94 11.92 6.87 17.84
C PHE A 94 11.62 5.50 18.41
N LYS A 95 11.58 4.48 17.56
CA LYS A 95 11.25 3.10 17.95
C LYS A 95 12.07 2.07 17.20
N ASN A 96 12.69 1.17 17.94
CA ASN A 96 13.34 -0.05 17.44
C ASN A 96 12.71 -1.30 18.09
N SER A 97 13.36 -2.47 17.99
CA SER A 97 12.89 -3.71 18.62
C SER A 97 12.83 -3.61 20.14
N GLU A 98 13.84 -3.00 20.76
CA GLU A 98 14.06 -3.02 22.21
C GLU A 98 13.40 -1.85 22.95
N SER A 99 13.32 -0.68 22.33
CA SER A 99 12.98 0.56 23.05
C SER A 99 12.16 1.54 22.21
N GLN A 100 11.46 2.43 22.93
CA GLN A 100 10.76 3.57 22.37
C GLN A 100 11.14 4.82 23.16
N LYS A 101 11.60 5.86 22.48
CA LYS A 101 11.91 7.15 23.09
C LYS A 101 11.23 8.28 22.33
N SER A 102 10.68 9.23 23.08
CA SER A 102 10.03 10.41 22.53
C SER A 102 10.93 11.62 22.70
N LEU A 103 10.99 12.45 21.68
CA LEU A 103 11.73 13.70 21.64
C LEU A 103 10.74 14.84 21.39
N TYR A 104 10.61 15.75 22.35
CA TYR A 104 9.84 16.97 22.16
C TYR A 104 10.58 17.90 21.19
N LEU A 105 9.91 18.30 20.11
CA LEU A 105 10.50 19.17 19.08
C LEU A 105 10.18 20.63 19.34
N GLY A 106 8.98 20.95 19.82
CA GLY A 106 8.56 22.34 20.04
C GLY A 106 7.08 22.55 19.76
N ASN A 107 6.59 23.73 20.13
CA ASN A 107 5.25 24.18 19.74
C ASN A 107 5.24 24.66 18.27
N HIS A 108 4.05 24.75 17.68
CA HIS A 108 3.88 25.13 16.28
C HIS A 108 4.59 26.44 15.88
N LYS A 109 4.52 27.47 16.72
CA LYS A 109 5.19 28.76 16.44
C LYS A 109 6.72 28.60 16.39
N SER A 110 7.30 27.88 17.35
CA SER A 110 8.74 27.62 17.40
C SER A 110 9.23 26.77 16.22
N ILE A 111 8.42 25.82 15.76
CA ILE A 111 8.72 25.00 14.59
C ILE A 111 8.74 25.87 13.32
N ILE A 112 7.72 26.70 13.10
CA ILE A 112 7.68 27.62 11.95
C ILE A 112 8.90 28.53 11.95
N GLN A 113 9.24 29.14 13.09
CA GLN A 113 10.40 30.02 13.20
C GLN A 113 11.71 29.29 12.87
N ALA A 114 11.86 28.06 13.35
CA ALA A 114 13.07 27.27 13.10
C ALA A 114 13.18 26.81 11.63
N LEU A 115 12.06 26.66 10.93
CA LEU A 115 12.02 26.21 9.53
C LEU A 115 11.90 27.34 8.51
N ALA A 116 11.62 28.57 8.94
CA ALA A 116 11.53 29.75 8.08
C ALA A 116 12.75 29.98 7.15
N PRO A 117 13.99 29.60 7.51
CA PRO A 117 15.11 29.69 6.56
C PRO A 117 15.01 28.78 5.33
N PHE A 118 14.18 27.73 5.37
CA PHE A 118 14.08 26.72 4.32
C PHE A 118 12.80 26.79 3.49
N TYR A 119 11.75 27.45 3.99
CA TYR A 119 10.42 27.45 3.37
C TYR A 119 9.79 28.84 3.38
N SER A 120 8.94 29.11 2.40
CA SER A 120 8.19 30.36 2.28
C SER A 120 7.06 30.44 3.32
N LYS A 121 6.62 31.67 3.65
CA LYS A 121 5.49 31.90 4.55
C LYS A 121 4.18 31.29 4.03
N GLU A 122 4.05 31.12 2.72
CA GLU A 122 2.86 30.60 2.05
C GLU A 122 2.77 29.07 2.13
N GLU A 123 3.90 28.37 2.12
CA GLU A 123 3.98 26.91 2.28
C GLU A 123 3.48 26.45 3.66
N PHE A 124 3.59 27.30 4.68
CA PHE A 124 3.06 27.02 6.01
C PHE A 124 1.53 27.19 6.13
N LYS A 125 0.81 27.58 5.06
CA LYS A 125 -0.67 27.72 5.11
C LYS A 125 -1.39 26.37 5.22
N GLU A 126 -0.79 25.26 4.77
CA GLU A 126 -1.27 23.87 5.00
C GLU A 126 -0.65 23.23 6.26
N SER A 127 -0.78 23.95 7.38
CA SER A 127 0.27 24.06 8.39
C SER A 127 0.66 22.77 9.11
N GLN A 128 -0.26 21.88 9.49
CA GLN A 128 0.09 20.78 10.39
C GLN A 128 0.63 19.54 9.67
N GLU A 129 0.03 19.17 8.55
CA GLU A 129 0.42 17.97 7.81
C GLU A 129 1.72 18.19 7.04
N PHE A 130 1.86 19.36 6.42
CA PHE A 130 3.11 19.82 5.83
C PHE A 130 4.25 19.79 6.86
N LEU A 131 4.08 20.46 8.01
CA LEU A 131 5.11 20.47 9.06
C LEU A 131 5.46 19.07 9.57
N LYS A 132 4.50 18.15 9.69
CA LYS A 132 4.80 16.76 10.07
C LYS A 132 5.68 16.06 9.03
N LYS A 133 5.38 16.27 7.74
CA LYS A 133 6.13 15.70 6.62
C LYS A 133 7.55 16.25 6.57
N GLU A 134 7.70 17.56 6.68
CA GLU A 134 9.01 18.22 6.64
C GLU A 134 9.85 17.89 7.87
N LEU A 135 9.27 17.94 9.08
CA LEU A 135 9.98 17.49 10.29
C LEU A 135 10.41 16.02 10.18
N LYS A 136 9.60 15.16 9.55
CA LYS A 136 9.98 13.77 9.33
C LYS A 136 11.17 13.66 8.38
N LYS A 137 11.20 14.44 7.30
CA LYS A 137 12.33 14.50 6.35
C LYS A 137 13.61 14.96 7.05
N ILE A 138 13.52 16.04 7.82
CA ILE A 138 14.63 16.59 8.60
C ILE A 138 15.18 15.53 9.57
N ILE A 139 14.33 14.98 10.43
CA ILE A 139 14.73 13.99 11.43
C ILE A 139 15.36 12.76 10.77
N SER A 140 14.75 12.23 9.71
CA SER A 140 15.27 11.05 9.00
C SER A 140 16.66 11.30 8.41
N THR A 141 16.92 12.55 7.98
CA THR A 141 18.19 12.94 7.37
C THR A 141 19.34 12.98 8.37
N VAL A 142 19.07 13.39 9.61
CA VAL A 142 20.10 13.57 10.65
C VAL A 142 20.03 12.52 11.76
N GLN A 143 19.21 11.48 11.60
CA GLN A 143 18.88 10.53 12.66
C GLN A 143 20.11 9.89 13.30
N ASP A 144 21.09 9.48 12.51
CA ASP A 144 22.38 8.90 12.93
C ASP A 144 23.21 9.81 13.86
N LYS A 145 23.07 11.13 13.66
CA LYS A 145 23.69 12.16 14.51
C LYS A 145 22.84 12.49 15.74
N LEU A 146 21.53 12.22 15.72
CA LEU A 146 20.62 12.47 16.84
C LEU A 146 20.61 11.37 17.89
N ILE A 147 20.65 10.11 17.47
CA ILE A 147 20.51 8.96 18.36
C ILE A 147 21.81 8.13 18.44
N LYS A 148 21.93 7.37 19.53
CA LYS A 148 22.90 6.29 19.70
C LYS A 148 22.24 5.14 20.44
N TYR A 149 22.87 3.97 20.40
CA TYR A 149 22.40 2.77 21.09
C TYR A 149 23.33 2.48 22.26
N ASN A 150 22.77 2.05 23.40
CA ASN A 150 23.56 1.50 24.50
C ASN A 150 23.88 0.01 24.26
N ASP A 151 24.53 -0.63 25.22
CA ASP A 151 24.91 -2.05 25.13
C ASP A 151 23.70 -2.99 25.00
N ASN A 152 22.53 -2.56 25.48
CA ASN A 152 21.25 -3.26 25.36
C ASN A 152 20.49 -2.90 24.07
N ASN A 153 21.13 -2.19 23.14
CA ASN A 153 20.53 -1.69 21.90
C ASN A 153 19.33 -0.73 22.11
N GLU A 154 19.21 -0.12 23.29
CA GLU A 154 18.18 0.88 23.58
C GLU A 154 18.57 2.26 23.05
N ILE A 155 17.58 3.01 22.59
CA ILE A 155 17.75 4.34 22.01
C ILE A 155 18.11 5.34 23.12
N THR A 156 19.16 6.10 22.88
CA THR A 156 19.56 7.26 23.69
C THR A 156 19.85 8.47 22.80
N PHE A 157 19.67 9.69 23.31
CA PHE A 157 19.84 10.92 22.53
C PHE A 157 21.25 11.50 22.69
N LYS A 158 21.91 11.79 21.56
CA LYS A 158 23.14 12.59 21.50
C LYS A 158 22.82 14.09 21.49
N LYS A 159 21.84 14.49 20.66
CA LYS A 159 21.33 15.87 20.55
C LYS A 159 19.81 15.84 20.62
N ASN A 160 19.23 16.72 21.43
CA ASN A 160 17.79 16.73 21.72
C ASN A 160 17.12 18.12 21.60
N LYS A 161 17.88 19.17 21.30
CA LYS A 161 17.36 20.53 21.11
C LYS A 161 17.03 20.76 19.63
N LEU A 162 15.83 21.27 19.33
CA LEU A 162 15.39 21.59 17.97
C LEU A 162 16.42 22.40 17.19
N LYS A 163 17.00 23.44 17.81
CA LYS A 163 18.05 24.27 17.20
C LYS A 163 19.20 23.43 16.64
N SER A 164 19.71 22.50 17.44
CA SER A 164 20.81 21.62 17.04
C SER A 164 20.41 20.60 15.96
N ILE A 165 19.14 20.20 15.91
CA ILE A 165 18.61 19.33 14.84
C ILE A 165 18.60 20.09 13.52
N VAL A 166 18.13 21.34 13.54
CA VAL A 166 18.05 22.20 12.37
C VAL A 166 19.44 22.58 11.86
N GLU A 167 20.38 22.88 12.75
CA GLU A 167 21.79 23.10 12.40
C GLU A 167 22.39 21.88 11.68
N LEU A 168 22.20 20.68 12.23
CA LEU A 168 22.65 19.44 11.59
C LEU A 168 22.02 19.21 10.21
N TYR A 169 20.77 19.64 10.03
CA TYR A 169 20.07 19.51 8.76
C TYR A 169 20.60 20.52 7.74
N ALA A 170 20.85 21.76 8.14
CA ALA A 170 21.51 22.76 7.30
C ALA A 170 22.90 22.27 6.85
N GLU A 171 23.70 21.76 7.78
CA GLU A 171 25.03 21.16 7.52
C GLU A 171 24.96 19.94 6.59
N SER A 172 23.82 19.24 6.53
CA SER A 172 23.69 18.04 5.69
C SER A 172 23.65 18.35 4.19
N GLY A 173 23.33 19.60 3.81
CA GLY A 173 23.16 20.01 2.41
C GLY A 173 22.01 19.32 1.66
N LYS A 174 21.17 18.53 2.35
CA LYS A 174 20.04 17.78 1.78
C LYS A 174 18.70 18.51 1.89
N TRP A 175 18.77 19.81 2.12
CA TRP A 175 17.62 20.69 2.10
C TRP A 175 17.39 21.15 0.66
N ASP A 176 16.12 21.29 0.29
CA ASP A 176 15.77 21.69 -1.07
C ASP A 176 15.99 23.21 -1.15
N TYR A 177 16.97 23.66 -1.93
CA TYR A 177 17.08 25.08 -2.27
C TYR A 177 15.86 25.48 -3.10
N TRP A 178 15.47 26.74 -2.98
CA TRP A 178 14.71 27.43 -4.01
C TRP A 178 15.44 27.23 -5.34
N SER A 179 14.91 26.38 -6.22
CA SER A 179 15.14 26.60 -7.64
C SER A 179 14.48 27.94 -7.93
N ILE A 180 15.30 28.97 -8.10
CA ILE A 180 14.91 30.04 -9.01
C ILE A 180 14.77 29.30 -10.34
N GLU A 181 13.54 29.00 -10.73
CA GLU A 181 13.26 28.66 -12.12
C GLU A 181 13.70 29.89 -12.93
N ASP A 182 14.80 29.76 -13.66
CA ASP A 182 15.19 30.70 -14.72
C ASP A 182 14.16 30.65 -15.87
#